data_AF-A0A352R7C0-F1
#
_entry.id   AF-A0A352R7C0-F1
#
_cell.length_a   1.000
_cell.length_b   1.000
_cell.length_c   1.000
_cell.angle_alpha   90.00
_cell.angle_beta   90.00
_cell.angle_gamma   90.00
#
_symmetry.space_group_name_H-M   'P 1'
#
loop_
_entity.id
_entity.type
_entity.pdbx_description
1 polymer ?
#
loop_
_entity_poly.entity_id
_entity_poly.type
_entity_poly.pdbx_seq_one_letter_code
_entity_poly.pdbx_strand_id
1 'polypeptide(L)'
;MTFFKNIFKSNKRDEENIPTNDDEKLTEFGLGEFDLNDFPDQDRNKSFYFHEYNKPDGEWIDIDEQICKIRIGEMSGFTFKSASIMASKSGILEHTLKKGDLITNGSVFYKLHQKGEYKYENSIENSEFKEYFNGSDYKHSFDKWLINDGSFVKVGDPIFQFNDSKYQKHINTSKKSGFVHLIDPKKVVQLDHNELIYIIRDCDQKRINQRFINVPKIIKDEFTNSTIIKWEKVSSRFQISEGVKTKSDNFITDFLFSFNFIDNNDQIIFHFDPKQIKPKQSDKVFFLFENGEQIQFELTENPISSKNLLNEKILEYKGLITKRELELFAKFNFKKWKISLVSDKREILGGEIGGDDFYPTKNNLQIVIKKFALEYILLVKETIPNYEPTELKQTKPEKETISDFCFVYLMHDTSNGYYKIGISNSPEYRERTLQSEKPTIEMIASKKFPIRKIAESIEKALHSTYSEKRLRGEWFELSDNDVEHIKETLK
;
A
#
# COMPACT_ATOMS: atom_id res chain seq x y z
N MET A 1 -24.27 -46.02 -34.43
CA MET A 1 -24.31 -47.34 -33.77
C MET A 1 -22.87 -47.70 -33.44
N THR A 2 -22.39 -47.52 -32.20
CA THR A 2 -22.38 -48.54 -31.13
C THR A 2 -21.78 -49.88 -31.59
N PHE A 3 -20.60 -50.30 -31.10
CA PHE A 3 -20.49 -50.89 -29.75
C PHE A 3 -19.05 -50.89 -29.17
N PHE A 4 -18.90 -50.60 -27.87
CA PHE A 4 -17.73 -50.89 -27.03
C PHE A 4 -18.25 -51.31 -25.62
N LYS A 5 -18.37 -52.63 -25.34
CA LYS A 5 -18.67 -53.33 -24.03
C LYS A 5 -18.75 -54.89 -24.24
N ASN A 6 -18.32 -55.72 -23.27
CA ASN A 6 -18.16 -57.24 -23.22
C ASN A 6 -16.84 -57.93 -23.78
N ILE A 7 -15.74 -58.37 -23.07
CA ILE A 7 -15.14 -58.21 -21.70
C ILE A 7 -14.04 -57.11 -21.64
N PHE A 8 -14.20 -55.91 -21.05
CA PHE A 8 -15.17 -54.90 -21.48
C PHE A 8 -16.49 -54.98 -20.63
N LYS A 9 -17.13 -56.16 -20.50
CA LYS A 9 -17.48 -57.00 -19.30
C LYS A 9 -18.36 -58.24 -19.68
N SER A 10 -17.98 -59.50 -19.40
CA SER A 10 -18.77 -60.73 -19.71
C SER A 10 -18.54 -61.85 -18.68
N ASN A 11 -19.60 -62.58 -18.32
CA ASN A 11 -19.56 -63.97 -17.87
C ASN A 11 -20.99 -64.55 -17.89
N LYS A 12 -21.14 -65.83 -18.21
CA LYS A 12 -22.40 -66.58 -18.09
C LYS A 12 -22.20 -67.66 -17.02
N ARG A 13 -23.25 -67.97 -16.25
CA ARG A 13 -23.20 -69.06 -15.26
C ARG A 13 -23.29 -70.40 -15.96
N ASP A 14 -22.52 -71.36 -15.47
CA ASP A 14 -23.00 -72.67 -15.06
C ASP A 14 -22.33 -72.99 -13.70
N GLU A 15 -22.82 -73.98 -12.97
CA GLU A 15 -22.55 -74.15 -11.52
C GLU A 15 -21.50 -75.22 -11.22
N GLU A 16 -20.62 -74.99 -10.24
CA GLU A 16 -20.50 -75.80 -9.00
C GLU A 16 -19.23 -75.50 -8.16
N ASN A 17 -19.32 -75.88 -6.87
CA ASN A 17 -18.25 -76.07 -5.87
C ASN A 17 -17.57 -74.84 -5.21
N ILE A 18 -17.58 -74.88 -3.87
CA ILE A 18 -17.01 -73.92 -2.90
C ILE A 18 -15.93 -74.67 -2.08
N PRO A 19 -14.72 -74.09 -1.92
CA PRO A 19 -14.20 -73.72 -0.59
C PRO A 19 -13.62 -72.28 -0.60
N THR A 20 -14.10 -71.32 0.18
CA THR A 20 -13.77 -71.01 1.60
C THR A 20 -12.30 -70.63 1.88
N ASN A 21 -12.08 -69.35 2.21
CA ASN A 21 -10.88 -68.72 2.80
C ASN A 21 -9.61 -68.75 1.90
N ASP A 22 -8.67 -67.79 1.95
CA ASP A 22 -8.21 -66.89 3.04
C ASP A 22 -8.10 -65.39 2.66
N ASP A 23 -7.70 -64.55 3.62
CA ASP A 23 -7.45 -63.09 3.49
C ASP A 23 -6.20 -62.74 2.66
N GLU A 24 -6.33 -62.62 1.32
CA GLU A 24 -5.28 -62.00 0.50
C GLU A 24 -5.40 -60.47 0.44
N LYS A 25 -4.41 -59.78 1.05
CA LYS A 25 -4.14 -58.36 0.78
C LYS A 25 -3.63 -58.19 -0.66
N LEU A 26 -4.54 -57.86 -1.58
CA LEU A 26 -4.20 -57.40 -2.93
C LEU A 26 -3.24 -56.20 -2.87
N THR A 27 -1.98 -56.43 -3.27
CA THR A 27 -0.95 -55.40 -3.38
C THR A 27 -1.19 -54.51 -4.60
N GLU A 28 -1.20 -53.19 -4.39
CA GLU A 28 -1.53 -52.20 -5.42
C GLU A 28 -0.37 -51.94 -6.40
N PHE A 29 -0.13 -52.87 -7.32
CA PHE A 29 0.70 -52.63 -8.50
C PHE A 29 -0.08 -51.91 -9.62
N GLY A 30 0.59 -51.05 -10.39
CA GLY A 30 0.12 -50.51 -11.67
C GLY A 30 -0.80 -49.28 -11.66
N LEU A 31 -1.27 -48.79 -10.51
CA LEU A 31 -2.16 -47.61 -10.47
C LEU A 31 -1.42 -46.31 -10.83
N GLY A 32 -1.73 -45.77 -12.01
CA GLY A 32 -1.08 -44.58 -12.57
C GLY A 32 0.26 -44.85 -13.25
N GLU A 33 0.63 -46.12 -13.44
CA GLU A 33 1.82 -46.57 -14.16
C GLU A 33 1.53 -46.71 -15.66
N PHE A 34 2.49 -46.34 -16.52
CA PHE A 34 2.35 -46.46 -17.97
C PHE A 34 2.79 -47.84 -18.47
N ASP A 35 1.84 -48.63 -18.97
CA ASP A 35 2.10 -49.80 -19.81
C ASP A 35 1.91 -49.46 -21.29
N LEU A 36 2.92 -49.74 -22.11
CA LEU A 36 2.88 -49.62 -23.56
C LEU A 36 1.84 -50.56 -24.19
N ASN A 37 1.48 -51.65 -23.51
CA ASN A 37 0.50 -52.63 -23.99
C ASN A 37 -0.94 -52.10 -24.05
N ASP A 38 -1.29 -51.07 -23.25
CA ASP A 38 -2.60 -50.41 -23.29
C ASP A 38 -2.87 -49.69 -24.63
N PHE A 39 -1.83 -49.47 -25.43
CA PHE A 39 -1.89 -48.76 -26.70
C PHE A 39 -1.92 -49.71 -27.91
N PRO A 40 -2.62 -49.37 -29.01
CA PRO A 40 -2.64 -50.17 -30.23
C PRO A 40 -1.23 -50.38 -30.82
N ASP A 41 -0.96 -51.54 -31.43
CA ASP A 41 0.38 -51.92 -31.94
C ASP A 41 1.01 -50.84 -32.85
N GLN A 42 0.19 -50.22 -33.71
CA GLN A 42 0.55 -49.12 -34.61
C GLN A 42 1.05 -47.83 -33.90
N ASP A 43 0.96 -47.76 -32.58
CA ASP A 43 1.40 -46.64 -31.74
C ASP A 43 2.52 -47.02 -30.77
N ARG A 44 2.71 -48.31 -30.46
CA ARG A 44 3.72 -48.81 -29.52
C ARG A 44 5.17 -48.52 -29.93
N ASN A 45 5.40 -48.21 -31.21
CA ASN A 45 6.71 -47.82 -31.75
C ASN A 45 6.98 -46.31 -31.73
N LYS A 46 6.15 -45.51 -31.06
CA LYS A 46 6.27 -44.03 -30.99
C LYS A 46 6.68 -43.60 -29.59
N SER A 47 7.35 -42.46 -29.51
CA SER A 47 7.61 -41.77 -28.24
C SER A 47 6.30 -41.24 -27.64
N PHE A 48 6.07 -41.47 -26.35
CA PHE A 48 4.93 -40.93 -25.61
C PHE A 48 5.38 -39.74 -24.76
N TYR A 49 4.56 -38.70 -24.65
CA TYR A 49 4.90 -37.50 -23.88
C TYR A 49 3.71 -37.04 -23.03
N PHE A 50 3.96 -36.58 -21.82
CA PHE A 50 2.90 -36.02 -20.97
C PHE A 50 2.41 -34.67 -21.52
N HIS A 51 1.09 -34.46 -21.62
CA HIS A 51 0.53 -33.23 -22.20
C HIS A 51 -0.10 -32.29 -21.16
N GLU A 52 -1.06 -32.75 -20.37
CA GLU A 52 -1.70 -31.96 -19.30
C GLU A 52 -2.55 -32.84 -18.37
N TYR A 53 -2.74 -32.38 -17.14
CA TYR A 53 -3.77 -32.91 -16.24
C TYR A 53 -5.12 -32.20 -16.49
N ASN A 54 -6.20 -32.93 -16.32
CA ASN A 54 -7.57 -32.42 -16.42
C ASN A 54 -8.05 -31.74 -15.13
N LYS A 55 -7.40 -32.00 -13.98
CA LYS A 55 -7.63 -31.30 -12.71
C LYS A 55 -6.32 -30.81 -12.09
N PRO A 56 -6.35 -29.73 -11.29
CA PRO A 56 -5.25 -29.30 -10.43
C PRO A 56 -4.69 -30.38 -9.49
N ASP A 57 -3.48 -30.16 -8.99
CA ASP A 57 -2.83 -31.00 -7.97
C ASP A 57 -3.56 -30.88 -6.62
N GLY A 58 -3.81 -32.02 -5.98
CA GLY A 58 -4.55 -32.14 -4.72
C GLY A 58 -6.08 -32.15 -4.85
N GLU A 59 -6.65 -32.09 -6.06
CA GLU A 59 -8.09 -32.20 -6.27
C GLU A 59 -8.62 -33.64 -6.15
N TRP A 60 -9.91 -33.80 -5.84
CA TRP A 60 -10.59 -35.09 -5.89
C TRP A 60 -10.94 -35.47 -7.33
N ILE A 61 -10.50 -36.63 -7.76
CA ILE A 61 -10.87 -37.33 -9.01
C ILE A 61 -11.91 -38.40 -8.66
N ASP A 62 -12.94 -38.55 -9.48
CA ASP A 62 -13.89 -39.66 -9.38
C ASP A 62 -13.63 -40.79 -10.39
N ILE A 63 -14.09 -42.00 -10.08
CA ILE A 63 -14.03 -43.14 -11.01
C ILE A 63 -14.72 -42.82 -12.35
N ASP A 64 -14.15 -43.33 -13.44
CA ASP A 64 -14.50 -43.01 -14.83
C ASP A 64 -14.32 -41.54 -15.24
N GLU A 65 -13.73 -40.67 -14.39
CA GLU A 65 -13.35 -39.30 -14.76
C GLU A 65 -11.98 -39.26 -15.49
N GLN A 66 -11.77 -38.27 -16.36
CA GLN A 66 -10.47 -38.10 -17.02
C GLN A 66 -9.45 -37.46 -16.08
N ILE A 67 -8.29 -38.10 -15.91
CA ILE A 67 -7.16 -37.60 -15.12
C ILE A 67 -6.24 -36.69 -15.94
N CYS A 68 -5.87 -37.12 -17.16
CA CYS A 68 -4.87 -36.42 -17.96
C CYS A 68 -4.97 -36.76 -19.46
N LYS A 69 -4.13 -36.08 -20.26
CA LYS A 69 -3.87 -36.37 -21.67
C LYS A 69 -2.38 -36.63 -21.88
N ILE A 70 -2.08 -37.58 -22.75
CA ILE A 70 -0.74 -37.85 -23.27
C ILE A 70 -0.70 -37.63 -24.79
N ARG A 71 0.45 -37.19 -25.31
CA ARG A 71 0.76 -37.09 -26.74
C ARG A 71 1.42 -38.39 -27.21
N ILE A 72 0.98 -38.89 -28.36
CA ILE A 72 1.53 -40.08 -29.02
C ILE A 72 2.30 -39.63 -30.26
N GLY A 73 3.61 -39.77 -30.23
CA GLY A 73 4.53 -39.37 -31.30
C GLY A 73 4.84 -37.87 -31.34
N GLU A 74 5.36 -37.44 -32.49
CA GLU A 74 5.75 -36.05 -32.75
C GLU A 74 4.56 -35.15 -33.13
N MET A 75 4.77 -33.84 -33.05
CA MET A 75 3.77 -32.84 -33.45
C MET A 75 3.82 -32.59 -34.96
N SER A 76 2.66 -32.62 -35.61
CA SER A 76 2.49 -32.15 -36.99
C SER A 76 1.90 -30.74 -36.96
N GLY A 77 2.78 -29.74 -36.97
CA GLY A 77 2.41 -28.34 -36.73
C GLY A 77 1.71 -28.16 -35.39
N PHE A 78 0.50 -27.59 -35.42
CA PHE A 78 -0.34 -27.40 -34.22
C PHE A 78 -1.16 -28.64 -33.83
N THR A 79 -1.01 -29.77 -34.53
CA THR A 79 -1.81 -30.99 -34.30
C THR A 79 -0.95 -32.15 -33.82
N PHE A 80 -1.52 -33.01 -32.99
CA PHE A 80 -0.89 -34.22 -32.49
C PHE A 80 -1.95 -35.29 -32.18
N LYS A 81 -1.54 -36.57 -32.24
CA LYS A 81 -2.38 -37.67 -31.75
C LYS A 81 -2.28 -37.72 -30.22
N SER A 82 -3.41 -37.89 -29.54
CA SER A 82 -3.46 -37.98 -28.08
C SER A 82 -4.28 -39.18 -27.60
N ALA A 83 -4.07 -39.52 -26.34
CA ALA A 83 -4.97 -40.39 -25.58
C ALA A 83 -5.34 -39.72 -24.26
N SER A 84 -6.54 -40.04 -23.78
CA SER A 84 -7.08 -39.61 -22.49
C SER A 84 -6.96 -40.76 -21.50
N ILE A 85 -6.41 -40.52 -20.31
CA ILE A 85 -6.38 -41.53 -19.25
C ILE A 85 -7.53 -41.28 -18.27
N MET A 86 -8.27 -42.34 -17.98
CA MET A 86 -9.45 -42.33 -17.11
C MET A 86 -9.11 -42.95 -15.75
N ALA A 87 -9.80 -42.52 -14.70
CA ALA A 87 -9.61 -42.99 -13.34
C ALA A 87 -10.29 -44.35 -13.11
N SER A 88 -9.52 -45.36 -12.69
CA SER A 88 -10.05 -46.67 -12.29
C SER A 88 -10.50 -46.75 -10.83
N LYS A 89 -10.22 -45.70 -10.04
CA LYS A 89 -10.65 -45.48 -8.65
C LYS A 89 -10.90 -43.98 -8.43
N SER A 90 -11.74 -43.59 -7.49
CA SER A 90 -11.76 -42.21 -6.97
C SER A 90 -10.60 -41.97 -5.99
N GLY A 91 -10.11 -40.74 -5.86
CA GLY A 91 -9.07 -40.36 -4.90
C GLY A 91 -8.54 -38.94 -5.07
N ILE A 92 -7.64 -38.51 -4.18
CA ILE A 92 -6.94 -37.22 -4.28
C ILE A 92 -5.77 -37.34 -5.25
N LEU A 93 -5.76 -36.50 -6.29
CA LEU A 93 -4.79 -36.53 -7.38
C LEU A 93 -3.43 -35.91 -6.97
N GLU A 94 -2.36 -36.68 -7.16
CA GLU A 94 -0.97 -36.19 -7.14
C GLU A 94 -0.42 -36.09 -8.57
N HIS A 95 0.09 -34.91 -8.92
CA HIS A 95 0.83 -34.68 -10.16
C HIS A 95 2.27 -35.19 -10.04
N THR A 96 2.69 -36.10 -10.91
CA THR A 96 4.05 -36.69 -10.90
C THR A 96 4.91 -36.29 -12.11
N LEU A 97 4.31 -35.86 -13.22
CA LEU A 97 4.99 -35.43 -14.45
C LEU A 97 4.66 -33.98 -14.83
N LYS A 98 5.45 -33.42 -15.75
CA LYS A 98 5.30 -32.07 -16.33
C LYS A 98 5.06 -32.14 -17.83
N LYS A 99 4.47 -31.07 -18.38
CA LYS A 99 4.14 -30.95 -19.81
C LYS A 99 5.41 -31.04 -20.67
N GLY A 100 5.48 -32.07 -21.50
CA GLY A 100 6.63 -32.38 -22.35
C GLY A 100 7.54 -33.51 -21.85
N ASP A 101 7.37 -34.01 -20.63
CA ASP A 101 8.15 -35.13 -20.10
C ASP A 101 7.93 -36.40 -20.96
N LEU A 102 9.02 -37.09 -21.29
CA LEU A 102 8.99 -38.37 -22.02
C LEU A 102 8.47 -39.49 -21.10
N ILE A 103 7.49 -40.24 -21.57
CA ILE A 103 6.89 -41.36 -20.85
C ILE A 103 7.48 -42.67 -21.41
N THR A 104 8.08 -43.48 -20.53
CA THR A 104 8.53 -44.85 -20.83
C THR A 104 7.69 -45.89 -20.10
N ASN A 105 7.77 -47.16 -20.48
CA ASN A 105 7.15 -48.26 -19.72
C ASN A 105 7.57 -48.20 -18.24
N GLY A 106 6.62 -48.35 -17.32
CA GLY A 106 6.84 -48.20 -15.88
C GLY A 106 6.87 -46.75 -15.35
N SER A 107 6.59 -45.74 -16.19
CA SER A 107 6.51 -44.35 -15.73
C SER A 107 5.22 -44.11 -14.96
N VAL A 108 5.31 -43.72 -13.69
CA VAL A 108 4.14 -43.30 -12.89
C VAL A 108 3.78 -41.85 -13.23
N PHE A 109 2.64 -41.64 -13.90
CA PHE A 109 2.20 -40.33 -14.41
C PHE A 109 1.02 -39.70 -13.63
N TYR A 110 0.49 -40.38 -12.62
CA TYR A 110 -0.26 -39.80 -11.50
C TYR A 110 -0.18 -40.72 -10.27
N LYS A 111 -0.60 -40.25 -9.10
CA LYS A 111 -1.09 -41.13 -8.03
C LYS A 111 -2.46 -40.67 -7.52
N LEU A 112 -3.19 -41.58 -6.88
CA LEU A 112 -4.44 -41.30 -6.19
C LEU A 112 -4.28 -41.70 -4.72
N HIS A 113 -4.58 -40.77 -3.81
CA HIS A 113 -4.45 -40.94 -2.36
C HIS A 113 -5.84 -40.94 -1.69
N GLN A 114 -5.97 -41.48 -0.48
CA GLN A 114 -7.18 -41.29 0.32
C GLN A 114 -7.21 -39.87 0.93
N LYS A 115 -8.40 -39.43 1.37
CA LYS A 115 -8.55 -38.11 2.00
C LYS A 115 -7.76 -38.04 3.30
N GLY A 116 -6.97 -36.98 3.46
CA GLY A 116 -6.06 -36.76 4.58
C GLY A 116 -4.65 -37.35 4.41
N GLU A 117 -4.41 -38.21 3.40
CA GLU A 117 -3.07 -38.79 3.15
C GLU A 117 -2.17 -37.83 2.35
N TYR A 118 -2.73 -37.07 1.40
CA TYR A 118 -1.94 -36.20 0.53
C TYR A 118 -1.74 -34.80 1.11
N LYS A 119 -0.48 -34.48 1.44
CA LYS A 119 -0.04 -33.18 2.00
C LYS A 119 -0.40 -31.90 1.21
N TYR A 120 -0.87 -32.01 -0.04
CA TYR A 120 -1.31 -30.88 -0.85
C TYR A 120 -2.80 -30.95 -1.26
N GLU A 121 -3.59 -31.86 -0.66
CA GLU A 121 -5.04 -31.99 -0.83
C GLU A 121 -5.76 -30.62 -0.76
N ASN A 122 -6.64 -30.37 -1.73
CA ASN A 122 -7.47 -29.17 -1.80
C ASN A 122 -8.85 -29.42 -1.16
N SER A 123 -8.89 -29.45 0.17
CA SER A 123 -10.12 -29.69 0.95
C SER A 123 -10.55 -28.47 1.73
N ILE A 124 -11.86 -28.31 1.93
CA ILE A 124 -12.44 -27.23 2.76
C ILE A 124 -12.07 -27.37 4.26
N GLU A 125 -11.72 -28.59 4.69
CA GLU A 125 -11.23 -28.89 6.04
C GLU A 125 -9.77 -28.43 6.24
N ASN A 126 -8.99 -28.31 5.15
CA ASN A 126 -7.60 -27.85 5.22
C ASN A 126 -7.53 -26.34 5.46
N SER A 127 -6.47 -25.87 6.13
CA SER A 127 -6.31 -24.46 6.52
C SER A 127 -6.05 -23.49 5.36
N GLU A 128 -5.85 -24.04 4.16
CA GLU A 128 -5.83 -23.34 2.88
C GLU A 128 -6.68 -24.11 1.87
N PHE A 129 -7.76 -23.50 1.38
CA PHE A 129 -8.60 -24.02 0.30
C PHE A 129 -8.45 -23.14 -0.95
N LYS A 130 -8.34 -23.74 -2.13
CA LYS A 130 -8.12 -23.08 -3.42
C LYS A 130 -9.36 -23.21 -4.29
N GLU A 131 -9.85 -22.12 -4.89
CA GLU A 131 -10.94 -22.18 -5.86
C GLU A 131 -10.40 -22.06 -7.29
N TYR A 132 -10.59 -23.12 -8.08
CA TYR A 132 -10.25 -23.17 -9.50
C TYR A 132 -11.51 -22.96 -10.36
N PHE A 133 -11.38 -22.26 -11.48
CA PHE A 133 -12.49 -22.01 -12.41
C PHE A 133 -12.67 -23.16 -13.40
N ASN A 134 -13.75 -23.91 -13.22
CA ASN A 134 -14.03 -25.12 -14.02
C ASN A 134 -15.25 -24.90 -14.91
N GLY A 135 -15.12 -24.04 -15.93
CA GLY A 135 -16.15 -23.84 -16.96
C GLY A 135 -16.22 -25.01 -17.96
N SER A 136 -17.43 -25.37 -18.40
CA SER A 136 -17.67 -26.44 -19.40
C SER A 136 -17.31 -26.04 -20.84
N ASP A 137 -17.31 -24.74 -21.11
CA ASP A 137 -17.23 -24.14 -22.44
C ASP A 137 -16.01 -23.23 -22.55
N TYR A 138 -15.37 -23.20 -23.72
CA TYR A 138 -14.19 -22.36 -24.04
C TYR A 138 -14.45 -20.84 -24.08
N LYS A 139 -15.57 -20.35 -23.55
CA LYS A 139 -16.01 -18.94 -23.61
C LYS A 139 -16.72 -18.51 -22.33
N HIS A 140 -15.95 -18.39 -21.26
CA HIS A 140 -16.41 -17.77 -20.01
C HIS A 140 -15.77 -16.39 -19.85
N SER A 141 -16.49 -15.47 -19.21
CA SER A 141 -15.99 -14.11 -18.99
C SER A 141 -16.18 -13.60 -17.56
N PHE A 142 -15.13 -13.02 -17.00
CA PHE A 142 -15.17 -12.35 -15.69
C PHE A 142 -15.92 -11.02 -15.80
N ASP A 143 -16.95 -10.81 -14.97
CA ASP A 143 -17.64 -9.52 -14.85
C ASP A 143 -16.96 -8.69 -13.75
N LYS A 144 -16.99 -9.19 -12.50
CA LYS A 144 -16.48 -8.45 -11.33
C LYS A 144 -16.27 -9.31 -10.09
N TRP A 145 -15.42 -8.84 -9.19
CA TRP A 145 -15.40 -9.25 -7.79
C TRP A 145 -16.63 -8.71 -7.05
N LEU A 146 -17.13 -9.47 -6.07
CA LEU A 146 -18.22 -9.10 -5.17
C LEU A 146 -17.73 -8.81 -3.74
N ILE A 147 -16.46 -9.14 -3.47
CA ILE A 147 -15.73 -8.86 -2.22
C ILE A 147 -14.38 -8.17 -2.52
N ASN A 148 -13.68 -7.74 -1.49
CA ASN A 148 -12.32 -7.21 -1.60
C ASN A 148 -11.27 -8.27 -1.19
N ASP A 149 -10.03 -8.15 -1.71
CA ASP A 149 -8.90 -8.95 -1.23
C ASP A 149 -8.62 -8.71 0.27
N GLY A 150 -8.51 -9.78 1.06
CA GLY A 150 -8.44 -9.71 2.52
C GLY A 150 -9.77 -9.62 3.26
N SER A 151 -10.91 -9.78 2.58
CA SER A 151 -12.22 -9.89 3.26
C SER A 151 -12.35 -11.24 3.96
N PHE A 152 -12.96 -11.27 5.14
CA PHE A 152 -13.46 -12.52 5.72
C PHE A 152 -14.83 -12.86 5.13
N VAL A 153 -15.05 -14.12 4.77
CA VAL A 153 -16.31 -14.65 4.23
C VAL A 153 -16.75 -15.91 4.98
N LYS A 154 -18.03 -16.24 4.86
CA LYS A 154 -18.65 -17.49 5.32
C LYS A 154 -18.94 -18.39 4.12
N VAL A 155 -19.16 -19.69 4.38
CA VAL A 155 -19.73 -20.61 3.39
C VAL A 155 -21.04 -20.04 2.84
N GLY A 156 -21.18 -20.01 1.51
CA GLY A 156 -22.32 -19.44 0.80
C GLY A 156 -22.21 -17.96 0.41
N ASP A 157 -21.27 -17.19 0.98
CA ASP A 157 -21.10 -15.77 0.62
C ASP A 157 -20.64 -15.63 -0.85
N PRO A 158 -21.16 -14.66 -1.62
CA PRO A 158 -20.83 -14.49 -3.03
C PRO A 158 -19.45 -13.83 -3.23
N ILE A 159 -18.58 -14.46 -4.03
CA ILE A 159 -17.18 -14.03 -4.20
C ILE A 159 -16.95 -13.25 -5.49
N PHE A 160 -17.41 -13.79 -6.63
CA PHE A 160 -17.28 -13.15 -7.94
C PHE A 160 -18.45 -13.49 -8.86
N GLN A 161 -18.64 -12.65 -9.87
CA GLN A 161 -19.66 -12.80 -10.89
C GLN A 161 -19.00 -13.01 -12.25
N PHE A 162 -19.53 -13.93 -13.06
CA PHE A 162 -19.05 -14.23 -14.40
C PHE A 162 -20.22 -14.41 -15.37
N ASN A 163 -19.93 -14.43 -16.67
CA ASN A 163 -20.89 -14.77 -17.72
C ASN A 163 -20.42 -16.01 -18.50
N ASP A 164 -21.37 -16.83 -18.93
CA ASP A 164 -21.11 -18.01 -19.76
C ASP A 164 -21.04 -17.71 -21.27
N SER A 165 -20.95 -18.78 -22.07
CA SER A 165 -20.91 -18.74 -23.54
C SER A 165 -22.16 -18.16 -24.21
N LYS A 166 -23.23 -17.93 -23.45
CA LYS A 166 -24.52 -17.36 -23.86
C LYS A 166 -24.79 -16.00 -23.17
N TYR A 167 -23.78 -15.43 -22.50
CA TYR A 167 -23.87 -14.21 -21.69
C TYR A 167 -24.84 -14.29 -20.51
N GLN A 168 -25.19 -15.49 -20.03
CA GLN A 168 -25.98 -15.63 -18.79
C GLN A 168 -25.09 -15.39 -17.57
N LYS A 169 -25.64 -14.70 -16.56
CA LYS A 169 -24.90 -14.27 -15.37
C LYS A 169 -24.92 -15.33 -14.27
N HIS A 170 -23.73 -15.71 -13.83
CA HIS A 170 -23.47 -16.71 -12.79
C HIS A 170 -22.69 -16.08 -11.63
N ILE A 171 -22.91 -16.59 -10.42
CA ILE A 171 -22.22 -16.15 -9.20
C ILE A 171 -21.49 -17.35 -8.61
N ASN A 172 -20.20 -17.22 -8.35
CA ASN A 172 -19.45 -18.17 -7.52
C ASN A 172 -19.63 -17.78 -6.05
N THR A 173 -19.98 -18.76 -5.21
CA THR A 173 -20.14 -18.61 -3.76
C THR A 173 -19.07 -19.40 -3.02
N SER A 174 -18.73 -18.94 -1.82
CA SER A 174 -17.66 -19.54 -1.03
C SER A 174 -18.00 -20.96 -0.56
N LYS A 175 -17.04 -21.87 -0.72
CA LYS A 175 -17.10 -23.25 -0.19
C LYS A 175 -16.55 -23.39 1.24
N LYS A 176 -15.80 -22.40 1.75
CA LYS A 176 -15.14 -22.42 3.08
C LYS A 176 -15.28 -21.06 3.77
N SER A 177 -15.45 -21.03 5.09
CA SER A 177 -15.34 -19.77 5.86
C SER A 177 -13.87 -19.39 6.06
N GLY A 178 -13.50 -18.11 5.92
CA GLY A 178 -12.13 -17.64 6.13
C GLY A 178 -11.80 -16.33 5.43
N PHE A 179 -10.54 -15.93 5.47
CA PHE A 179 -10.00 -14.77 4.76
C PHE A 179 -9.70 -15.11 3.30
N VAL A 180 -10.20 -14.31 2.36
CA VAL A 180 -10.00 -14.53 0.93
C VAL A 180 -8.79 -13.77 0.41
N HIS A 181 -7.88 -14.52 -0.19
CA HIS A 181 -6.81 -14.02 -1.05
C HIS A 181 -7.22 -14.20 -2.51
N LEU A 182 -7.55 -13.10 -3.19
CA LEU A 182 -7.78 -13.11 -4.64
C LEU A 182 -6.42 -13.27 -5.32
N ILE A 183 -6.32 -14.07 -6.39
CA ILE A 183 -5.05 -14.18 -7.13
C ILE A 183 -4.78 -12.89 -7.88
N ASP A 184 -5.72 -12.47 -8.72
CA ASP A 184 -5.70 -11.17 -9.40
C ASP A 184 -6.91 -10.29 -9.03
N PRO A 185 -6.78 -9.38 -8.04
CA PRO A 185 -7.81 -8.40 -7.72
C PRO A 185 -8.19 -7.46 -8.89
N LYS A 186 -7.36 -7.38 -9.95
CA LYS A 186 -7.61 -6.59 -11.17
C LYS A 186 -8.11 -7.42 -12.36
N LYS A 187 -8.46 -8.70 -12.15
CA LYS A 187 -8.86 -9.62 -13.23
C LYS A 187 -9.92 -9.00 -14.14
N VAL A 188 -9.67 -9.04 -15.44
CA VAL A 188 -10.53 -8.46 -16.48
C VAL A 188 -10.84 -9.50 -17.56
N VAL A 189 -12.12 -9.56 -17.94
CA VAL A 189 -12.67 -10.26 -19.11
C VAL A 189 -12.46 -11.77 -19.18
N GLN A 190 -11.24 -12.31 -19.23
CA GLN A 190 -11.00 -13.74 -19.50
C GLN A 190 -11.12 -14.61 -18.23
N LEU A 191 -11.65 -15.83 -18.37
CA LEU A 191 -11.64 -16.91 -17.38
C LEU A 191 -11.20 -18.20 -18.05
N ASP A 192 -10.06 -18.74 -17.64
CA ASP A 192 -9.51 -19.98 -18.22
C ASP A 192 -9.90 -21.22 -17.39
N HIS A 193 -10.04 -22.35 -18.06
CA HIS A 193 -10.37 -23.62 -17.41
C HIS A 193 -9.20 -24.10 -16.53
N ASN A 194 -9.49 -24.52 -15.29
CA ASN A 194 -8.53 -24.80 -14.22
C ASN A 194 -7.68 -23.57 -13.78
N GLU A 195 -8.13 -22.34 -14.03
CA GLU A 195 -7.48 -21.14 -13.51
C GLU A 195 -7.71 -20.99 -12.00
N LEU A 196 -6.65 -20.75 -11.21
CA LEU A 196 -6.78 -20.46 -9.78
C LEU A 196 -7.29 -19.04 -9.56
N ILE A 197 -8.53 -18.89 -9.06
CA ILE A 197 -9.20 -17.59 -8.94
C ILE A 197 -8.95 -16.95 -7.57
N TYR A 198 -9.13 -17.73 -6.49
CA TYR A 198 -8.87 -17.27 -5.13
C TYR A 198 -8.43 -18.41 -4.21
N ILE A 199 -7.96 -18.04 -3.02
CA ILE A 199 -7.56 -18.94 -1.94
C ILE A 199 -8.23 -18.46 -0.66
N ILE A 200 -8.92 -19.34 0.08
CA ILE A 200 -9.49 -19.06 1.40
C ILE A 200 -8.59 -19.67 2.47
N ARG A 201 -8.37 -18.91 3.56
CA ARG A 201 -7.51 -19.32 4.67
C ARG A 201 -8.15 -19.02 6.01
N ASP A 202 -7.86 -19.85 7.00
CA ASP A 202 -8.32 -19.61 8.38
C ASP A 202 -7.68 -18.34 8.98
N CYS A 203 -6.49 -17.93 8.48
CA CYS A 203 -5.76 -16.75 8.91
C CYS A 203 -5.14 -15.98 7.72
N ASP A 204 -5.27 -14.65 7.75
CA ASP A 204 -4.84 -13.75 6.66
C ASP A 204 -3.32 -13.54 6.58
N GLN A 205 -2.54 -13.90 7.62
CA GLN A 205 -1.12 -13.56 7.72
C GLN A 205 -0.29 -14.01 6.51
N LYS A 206 -0.62 -15.16 5.90
CA LYS A 206 0.04 -15.67 4.69
C LYS A 206 -0.21 -14.77 3.47
N ARG A 207 -1.41 -14.20 3.31
CA ARG A 207 -1.71 -13.18 2.29
C ARG A 207 -0.95 -11.89 2.57
N ILE A 208 -1.04 -11.40 3.81
CA ILE A 208 -0.40 -10.15 4.26
C ILE A 208 1.10 -10.17 3.93
N ASN A 209 1.80 -11.26 4.27
CA ASN A 209 3.22 -11.42 3.97
C ASN A 209 3.53 -11.56 2.47
N GLN A 210 2.63 -12.19 1.68
CA GLN A 210 2.78 -12.37 0.23
C GLN A 210 2.40 -11.14 -0.61
N ARG A 211 1.70 -10.15 -0.04
CA ARG A 211 1.27 -8.92 -0.73
C ARG A 211 2.05 -7.69 -0.30
N PHE A 212 2.18 -7.48 1.01
CA PHE A 212 2.66 -6.22 1.58
C PHE A 212 4.13 -6.33 1.96
N ILE A 213 4.99 -6.40 0.94
CA ILE A 213 6.43 -6.63 1.10
C ILE A 213 7.14 -5.31 1.34
N ASN A 214 7.81 -5.20 2.50
CA ASN A 214 8.70 -4.09 2.83
C ASN A 214 10.16 -4.58 2.61
N VAL A 215 11.01 -3.75 2.02
CA VAL A 215 12.43 -4.05 1.76
C VAL A 215 13.27 -2.83 2.20
N PRO A 216 14.04 -2.93 3.30
CA PRO A 216 14.81 -1.82 3.80
C PRO A 216 16.11 -1.60 3.00
N LYS A 217 16.56 -0.36 2.97
CA LYS A 217 17.85 0.07 2.45
C LYS A 217 18.70 0.56 3.62
N ILE A 218 19.57 -0.33 4.10
CA ILE A 218 20.51 -0.03 5.17
C ILE A 218 21.79 0.52 4.54
N ILE A 219 22.20 1.72 4.95
CA ILE A 219 23.43 2.38 4.50
C ILE A 219 24.29 2.60 5.75
N LYS A 220 25.53 2.14 5.73
CA LYS A 220 26.52 2.40 6.79
C LYS A 220 27.55 3.39 6.27
N ASP A 221 27.83 4.43 7.05
CA ASP A 221 28.90 5.38 6.77
C ASP A 221 30.11 5.05 7.66
N GLU A 222 31.17 4.56 7.04
CA GLU A 222 32.40 4.14 7.71
C GLU A 222 33.19 5.33 8.29
N PHE A 223 32.95 6.57 7.84
CA PHE A 223 33.63 7.77 8.36
C PHE A 223 32.99 8.30 9.65
N THR A 224 31.66 8.25 9.75
CA THR A 224 30.92 8.68 10.96
C THR A 224 30.52 7.53 11.88
N ASN A 225 30.71 6.28 11.44
CA ASN A 225 30.14 5.07 12.04
C ASN A 225 28.60 5.15 12.23
N SER A 226 27.92 5.98 11.45
CA SER A 226 26.46 6.11 11.49
C SER A 226 25.81 5.06 10.57
N THR A 227 24.57 4.69 10.92
CA THR A 227 23.73 3.83 10.08
C THR A 227 22.45 4.57 9.74
N ILE A 228 22.10 4.59 8.46
CA ILE A 228 20.88 5.17 7.91
C ILE A 228 20.00 4.02 7.42
N ILE A 229 18.72 4.03 7.81
CA ILE A 229 17.72 3.06 7.37
C ILE A 229 16.66 3.81 6.57
N LYS A 230 16.60 3.51 5.27
CA LYS A 230 15.55 3.91 4.32
C LYS A 230 14.86 2.67 3.77
N TRP A 231 14.10 2.79 2.68
CA TRP A 231 13.40 1.68 2.03
C TRP A 231 13.64 1.67 0.53
N GLU A 232 13.85 0.49 -0.04
CA GLU A 232 13.76 0.26 -1.49
C GLU A 232 12.31 -0.01 -1.92
N LYS A 233 11.49 -0.48 -0.97
CA LYS A 233 10.09 -0.83 -1.18
C LYS A 233 9.31 -0.82 0.11
N VAL A 234 8.12 -0.23 0.09
CA VAL A 234 7.15 -0.27 1.19
C VAL A 234 5.80 -0.76 0.68
N SER A 235 5.40 -1.93 1.17
CA SER A 235 4.07 -2.54 1.05
C SER A 235 3.52 -2.72 -0.36
N SER A 236 4.40 -2.70 -1.35
CA SER A 236 4.11 -2.90 -2.77
C SER A 236 4.89 -4.11 -3.30
N ARG A 237 4.53 -4.63 -4.48
CA ARG A 237 5.33 -5.67 -5.14
C ARG A 237 6.48 -5.10 -5.96
N PHE A 238 6.29 -3.95 -6.58
CA PHE A 238 7.29 -3.26 -7.42
C PHE A 238 8.18 -2.29 -6.62
N GLN A 239 9.41 -2.05 -7.09
CA GLN A 239 10.36 -1.07 -6.50
C GLN A 239 9.97 0.38 -6.85
N ILE A 240 8.76 0.82 -6.49
CA ILE A 240 8.22 2.15 -6.89
C ILE A 240 7.65 3.00 -5.74
N SER A 241 7.61 2.48 -4.51
CA SER A 241 7.07 3.20 -3.34
C SER A 241 8.03 3.06 -2.16
N GLU A 242 8.63 4.17 -1.74
CA GLU A 242 9.54 4.25 -0.58
C GLU A 242 8.78 4.51 0.75
N GLY A 243 7.44 4.47 0.71
CA GLY A 243 6.54 4.67 1.85
C GLY A 243 5.13 4.15 1.62
N VAL A 244 4.27 4.28 2.63
CA VAL A 244 2.83 3.98 2.52
C VAL A 244 2.14 5.15 1.82
N LYS A 245 1.38 4.87 0.77
CA LYS A 245 0.68 5.85 -0.05
C LYS A 245 -0.84 5.80 0.18
N THR A 246 -1.47 6.94 0.35
CA THR A 246 -2.92 7.09 0.61
C THR A 246 -3.45 8.35 -0.09
N LYS A 247 -4.76 8.41 -0.35
CA LYS A 247 -5.41 9.53 -1.05
C LYS A 247 -6.29 10.37 -0.12
N SER A 248 -6.46 11.63 -0.51
CA SER A 248 -7.46 12.53 0.06
C SER A 248 -8.89 12.04 -0.22
N ASP A 249 -9.85 12.44 0.60
CA ASP A 249 -11.27 12.08 0.47
C ASP A 249 -11.91 12.56 -0.84
N ASN A 250 -11.27 13.51 -1.54
CA ASN A 250 -11.67 14.00 -2.87
C ASN A 250 -10.81 13.44 -4.02
N PHE A 251 -9.90 12.50 -3.74
CA PHE A 251 -9.01 11.82 -4.69
C PHE A 251 -7.96 12.70 -5.43
N ILE A 252 -7.94 14.02 -5.20
CA ILE A 252 -7.03 14.98 -5.86
C ILE A 252 -5.60 14.91 -5.34
N THR A 253 -5.40 14.57 -4.06
CA THR A 253 -4.08 14.63 -3.40
C THR A 253 -3.63 13.23 -2.97
N ASP A 254 -2.54 12.77 -3.56
CA ASP A 254 -1.72 11.68 -3.03
C ASP A 254 -0.89 12.19 -1.84
N PHE A 255 -0.89 11.42 -0.76
CA PHE A 255 -0.05 11.62 0.42
C PHE A 255 0.75 10.34 0.68
N LEU A 256 2.07 10.44 0.75
CA LEU A 256 2.96 9.31 0.99
C LEU A 256 3.86 9.60 2.20
N PHE A 257 3.94 8.65 3.13
CA PHE A 257 4.80 8.76 4.29
C PHE A 257 5.61 7.49 4.56
N SER A 258 6.81 7.64 5.15
CA SER A 258 7.68 6.53 5.55
C SER A 258 8.32 6.76 6.91
N PHE A 259 8.75 5.68 7.57
CA PHE A 259 9.53 5.72 8.81
C PHE A 259 10.98 5.38 8.46
N ASN A 260 11.91 6.28 8.71
CA ASN A 260 13.33 6.13 8.39
C ASN A 260 14.17 6.45 9.63
N PHE A 261 15.27 5.71 9.83
CA PHE A 261 16.27 6.07 10.84
C PHE A 261 17.36 6.89 10.15
N ILE A 262 17.48 8.18 10.50
CA ILE A 262 18.44 9.11 9.88
C ILE A 262 18.95 10.06 10.96
N ASP A 263 20.20 10.50 10.85
CA ASP A 263 20.78 11.49 11.78
C ASP A 263 20.73 11.00 13.25
N ASN A 264 20.92 9.68 13.46
CA ASN A 264 20.75 8.94 14.71
C ASN A 264 19.36 9.08 15.40
N ASN A 265 18.31 9.38 14.64
CA ASN A 265 16.95 9.59 15.15
C ASN A 265 15.89 8.86 14.32
N ASP A 266 14.78 8.50 14.97
CA ASP A 266 13.55 8.08 14.31
C ASP A 266 12.88 9.27 13.60
N GLN A 267 12.71 9.17 12.28
CA GLN A 267 12.09 10.21 11.46
C GLN A 267 10.88 9.65 10.70
N ILE A 268 9.74 10.34 10.77
CA ILE A 268 8.69 10.22 9.75
C ILE A 268 9.02 11.19 8.62
N ILE A 269 8.93 10.70 7.38
CA ILE A 269 9.17 11.49 6.16
C ILE A 269 7.86 11.64 5.41
N PHE A 270 7.49 12.87 5.05
CA PHE A 270 6.32 13.19 4.24
C PHE A 270 6.73 13.59 2.83
N HIS A 271 6.09 13.00 1.82
CA HIS A 271 6.38 13.25 0.42
C HIS A 271 5.12 13.82 -0.25
N PHE A 272 5.27 14.95 -0.93
CA PHE A 272 4.20 15.65 -1.62
C PHE A 272 4.54 15.89 -3.10
N ASP A 273 3.57 15.70 -3.99
CA ASP A 273 3.68 16.16 -5.38
C ASP A 273 3.43 17.67 -5.47
N PRO A 274 4.42 18.49 -5.84
CA PRO A 274 4.28 19.95 -5.97
C PRO A 274 3.31 20.39 -7.09
N LYS A 275 2.80 19.48 -7.93
CA LYS A 275 1.68 19.76 -8.85
C LYS A 275 0.33 19.76 -8.13
N GLN A 276 0.21 18.97 -7.05
CA GLN A 276 -1.04 18.74 -6.31
C GLN A 276 -1.13 19.62 -5.06
N ILE A 277 -0.03 19.75 -4.31
CA ILE A 277 0.04 20.47 -3.03
C ILE A 277 1.47 20.97 -2.78
N LYS A 278 1.59 22.19 -2.24
CA LYS A 278 2.87 22.75 -1.78
C LYS A 278 2.68 23.28 -0.36
N PRO A 279 2.85 22.43 0.68
CA PRO A 279 2.87 22.89 2.06
C PRO A 279 3.96 23.94 2.28
N LYS A 280 3.85 24.69 3.36
CA LYS A 280 4.79 25.73 3.78
C LYS A 280 5.25 25.46 5.21
N GLN A 281 6.24 26.22 5.68
CA GLN A 281 6.65 26.17 7.09
C GLN A 281 5.45 26.49 8.00
N SER A 282 5.35 25.80 9.13
CA SER A 282 4.24 25.85 10.12
C SER A 282 2.87 25.33 9.65
N ASP A 283 2.73 24.83 8.42
CA ASP A 283 1.62 23.94 8.07
C ASP A 283 1.77 22.60 8.84
N LYS A 284 0.67 21.86 9.05
CA LYS A 284 0.64 20.71 9.99
C LYS A 284 0.03 19.45 9.40
N VAL A 285 0.62 18.31 9.71
CA VAL A 285 0.15 16.96 9.35
C VAL A 285 -0.35 16.25 10.60
N PHE A 286 -1.53 15.64 10.53
CA PHE A 286 -2.18 14.94 11.64
C PHE A 286 -2.54 13.51 11.24
N PHE A 287 -2.43 12.59 12.19
CA PHE A 287 -2.94 11.22 12.09
C PHE A 287 -3.89 10.97 13.25
N LEU A 288 -5.09 10.47 12.94
CA LEU A 288 -6.11 10.09 13.92
C LEU A 288 -6.27 8.56 13.90
N PHE A 289 -6.44 7.96 15.08
CA PHE A 289 -6.58 6.51 15.26
C PHE A 289 -7.99 6.15 15.76
N GLU A 290 -8.41 4.90 15.56
CA GLU A 290 -9.77 4.45 15.94
C GLU A 290 -10.00 4.41 17.46
N ASN A 291 -8.94 4.46 18.27
CA ASN A 291 -9.01 4.63 19.73
C ASN A 291 -9.14 6.09 20.19
N GLY A 292 -9.16 7.06 19.25
CA GLY A 292 -9.25 8.49 19.55
C GLY A 292 -7.92 9.21 19.80
N GLU A 293 -6.79 8.49 19.84
CA GLU A 293 -5.46 9.11 19.90
C GLU A 293 -5.16 9.88 18.60
N GLN A 294 -4.46 11.01 18.73
CA GLN A 294 -4.08 11.86 17.60
C GLN A 294 -2.60 12.25 17.69
N ILE A 295 -1.88 12.07 16.58
CA ILE A 295 -0.49 12.51 16.42
C ILE A 295 -0.45 13.78 15.57
N GLN A 296 0.37 14.75 15.95
CA GLN A 296 0.64 15.97 15.17
C GLN A 296 2.14 16.04 14.80
N PHE A 297 2.40 16.46 13.57
CA PHE A 297 3.71 16.88 13.07
C PHE A 297 3.55 18.28 12.46
N GLU A 298 4.41 19.21 12.85
CA GLU A 298 4.50 20.54 12.23
C GLU A 298 5.67 20.57 11.25
N LEU A 299 5.46 21.18 10.08
CA LEU A 299 6.49 21.32 9.07
C LEU A 299 7.42 22.47 9.45
N THR A 300 8.41 22.17 10.31
CA THR A 300 9.29 23.16 10.94
C THR A 300 10.44 23.64 10.04
N GLU A 301 10.71 22.95 8.94
CA GLU A 301 11.83 23.21 8.03
C GLU A 301 11.37 23.27 6.56
N ASN A 302 12.22 23.83 5.69
CA ASN A 302 11.96 23.87 4.25
C ASN A 302 12.06 22.47 3.64
N PRO A 303 11.25 22.14 2.61
CA PRO A 303 11.30 20.82 1.99
C PRO A 303 12.61 20.57 1.26
N ILE A 304 13.12 19.34 1.36
CA ILE A 304 14.13 18.83 0.45
C ILE A 304 13.45 18.56 -0.90
N SER A 305 14.03 19.07 -1.97
CA SER A 305 13.51 18.94 -3.33
C SER A 305 14.23 17.81 -4.07
N SER A 306 13.67 16.61 -4.01
CA SER A 306 14.21 15.40 -4.65
C SER A 306 13.39 15.00 -5.90
N LYS A 307 13.62 13.79 -6.41
CA LYS A 307 12.85 13.19 -7.51
C LYS A 307 12.48 11.75 -7.19
N ASN A 308 11.29 11.34 -7.61
CA ASN A 308 10.89 9.93 -7.57
C ASN A 308 11.56 9.12 -8.70
N LEU A 309 11.36 7.80 -8.69
CA LEU A 309 11.90 6.88 -9.70
C LEU A 309 11.28 7.07 -11.11
N LEU A 310 10.18 7.83 -11.23
CA LEU A 310 9.61 8.27 -12.50
C LEU A 310 10.19 9.62 -12.96
N ASN A 311 11.29 10.09 -12.35
CA ASN A 311 11.98 11.37 -12.63
C ASN A 311 11.14 12.62 -12.32
N GLU A 312 10.02 12.48 -11.63
CA GLU A 312 9.14 13.58 -11.23
C GLU A 312 9.64 14.26 -9.97
N LYS A 313 9.48 15.59 -9.89
CA LYS A 313 9.83 16.37 -8.70
C LYS A 313 8.90 16.04 -7.53
N ILE A 314 9.47 15.84 -6.34
CA ILE A 314 8.74 15.67 -5.08
C ILE A 314 9.28 16.63 -4.01
N LEU A 315 8.49 16.90 -2.97
CA LEU A 315 8.87 17.68 -1.80
C LEU A 315 8.88 16.77 -0.57
N GLU A 316 10.06 16.56 0.01
CA GLU A 316 10.30 15.80 1.24
C GLU A 316 10.32 16.72 2.46
N TYR A 317 9.54 16.40 3.50
CA TYR A 317 9.66 16.98 4.83
C TYR A 317 10.01 15.91 5.85
N LYS A 318 10.91 16.24 6.78
CA LYS A 318 11.26 15.40 7.94
C LYS A 318 10.47 15.84 9.17
N GLY A 319 10.11 14.88 10.02
CA GLY A 319 9.69 15.13 11.39
C GLY A 319 10.20 14.04 12.32
N LEU A 320 10.67 14.40 13.52
CA LEU A 320 10.95 13.41 14.56
C LEU A 320 9.66 12.68 14.93
N ILE A 321 9.71 11.36 15.10
CA ILE A 321 8.59 10.53 15.58
C ILE A 321 8.97 9.84 16.88
N THR A 322 8.09 9.86 17.88
CA THR A 322 8.39 9.22 19.17
C THR A 322 8.14 7.72 19.15
N LYS A 323 8.73 7.01 20.11
CA LYS A 323 8.42 5.61 20.43
C LYS A 323 6.92 5.37 20.61
N ARG A 324 6.23 6.23 21.37
CA ARG A 324 4.77 6.15 21.56
C ARG A 324 4.03 6.33 20.24
N GLU A 325 4.47 7.25 19.39
CA GLU A 325 3.86 7.52 18.09
C GLU A 325 4.04 6.34 17.11
N LEU A 326 5.23 5.75 17.03
CA LEU A 326 5.50 4.51 16.30
C LEU A 326 4.65 3.35 16.84
N GLU A 327 4.54 3.21 18.17
CA GLU A 327 3.70 2.20 18.79
C GLU A 327 2.20 2.41 18.52
N LEU A 328 1.72 3.65 18.38
CA LEU A 328 0.33 3.93 17.96
C LEU A 328 0.07 3.40 16.54
N PHE A 329 0.96 3.69 15.58
CA PHE A 329 0.89 3.16 14.21
C PHE A 329 0.94 1.63 14.17
N ALA A 330 1.76 1.00 15.01
CA ALA A 330 1.90 -0.46 15.08
C ALA A 330 0.67 -1.15 15.71
N LYS A 331 0.08 -0.58 16.76
CA LYS A 331 -0.95 -1.23 17.60
C LYS A 331 -2.38 -0.90 17.18
N PHE A 332 -2.69 0.36 16.89
CA PHE A 332 -4.07 0.83 16.70
C PHE A 332 -4.42 0.98 15.22
N ASN A 333 -5.70 0.81 14.88
CA ASN A 333 -6.15 1.03 13.51
C ASN A 333 -6.07 2.53 13.20
N PHE A 334 -5.37 2.88 12.13
CA PHE A 334 -5.38 4.22 11.55
C PHE A 334 -6.79 4.56 11.04
N LYS A 335 -7.33 5.73 11.43
CA LYS A 335 -8.70 6.16 11.10
C LYS A 335 -8.74 7.10 9.89
N LYS A 336 -8.01 8.22 9.97
CA LYS A 336 -7.87 9.27 8.95
C LYS A 336 -6.60 10.09 9.16
N TRP A 337 -6.15 10.77 8.11
CA TRP A 337 -5.14 11.82 8.18
C TRP A 337 -5.73 13.19 7.82
N LYS A 338 -5.07 14.26 8.27
CA LYS A 338 -5.37 15.64 7.90
C LYS A 338 -4.10 16.42 7.60
N ILE A 339 -4.11 17.22 6.54
CA ILE A 339 -3.12 18.27 6.28
C ILE A 339 -3.83 19.61 6.51
N SER A 340 -3.28 20.46 7.37
CA SER A 340 -3.77 21.81 7.62
C SER A 340 -2.76 22.81 7.05
N LEU A 341 -3.15 23.43 5.93
CA LEU A 341 -2.41 24.51 5.27
C LEU A 341 -2.79 25.82 5.97
N VAL A 342 -2.09 26.12 7.07
CA VAL A 342 -2.34 27.26 7.96
C VAL A 342 -2.24 28.57 7.17
N SER A 343 -1.23 28.65 6.31
CA SER A 343 -0.97 29.80 5.44
C SER A 343 -2.08 30.05 4.39
N ASP A 344 -2.73 29.00 3.91
CA ASP A 344 -3.84 29.08 2.92
C ASP A 344 -5.23 28.94 3.56
N LYS A 345 -5.30 28.85 4.90
CA LYS A 345 -6.52 28.58 5.70
C LYS A 345 -7.36 27.39 5.19
N ARG A 346 -6.69 26.36 4.68
CA ARG A 346 -7.32 25.20 4.02
C ARG A 346 -6.94 23.90 4.72
N GLU A 347 -7.91 23.02 4.90
CA GLU A 347 -7.65 21.65 5.35
C GLU A 347 -7.90 20.64 4.21
N ILE A 348 -7.16 19.53 4.24
CA ILE A 348 -7.31 18.39 3.33
C ILE A 348 -7.38 17.14 4.20
N LEU A 349 -8.46 16.37 4.05
CA LEU A 349 -8.70 15.10 4.75
C LEU A 349 -8.43 13.92 3.82
N GLY A 350 -8.05 12.78 4.38
CA GLY A 350 -7.90 11.53 3.65
C GLY A 350 -7.75 10.31 4.56
N GLY A 351 -7.44 9.16 3.94
CA GLY A 351 -7.22 7.90 4.65
C GLY A 351 -8.33 6.85 4.54
N GLU A 352 -9.41 7.11 3.79
CA GLU A 352 -10.40 6.07 3.50
C GLU A 352 -9.93 5.05 2.44
N ILE A 353 -8.91 5.39 1.64
CA ILE A 353 -8.33 4.47 0.64
C ILE A 353 -6.79 4.57 0.56
N GLY A 354 -6.18 3.48 0.12
CA GLY A 354 -4.79 3.45 -0.33
C GLY A 354 -4.58 4.18 -1.66
N GLY A 355 -3.35 4.61 -1.92
CA GLY A 355 -2.93 5.25 -3.17
C GLY A 355 -2.07 4.36 -4.08
N ASP A 356 -1.88 3.10 -3.69
CA ASP A 356 -1.27 2.00 -4.45
C ASP A 356 -2.32 0.89 -4.61
N ASP A 357 -2.38 0.31 -5.82
CA ASP A 357 -3.40 -0.66 -6.23
C ASP A 357 -3.33 -2.03 -5.53
N PHE A 358 -2.26 -2.31 -4.77
CA PHE A 358 -2.17 -3.53 -3.95
C PHE A 358 -2.96 -3.42 -2.64
N TYR A 359 -3.20 -2.21 -2.13
CA TYR A 359 -3.94 -1.97 -0.88
C TYR A 359 -5.00 -0.84 -0.98
N PRO A 360 -5.89 -0.84 -1.99
CA PRO A 360 -6.81 0.27 -2.23
C PRO A 360 -7.86 0.44 -1.12
N THR A 361 -8.24 -0.62 -0.40
CA THR A 361 -9.28 -0.55 0.65
C THR A 361 -8.74 -0.06 1.98
N LYS A 362 -9.59 0.61 2.78
CA LYS A 362 -9.25 1.04 4.15
C LYS A 362 -8.68 -0.08 5.04
N ASN A 363 -9.23 -1.29 4.94
CA ASN A 363 -8.74 -2.45 5.70
C ASN A 363 -7.30 -2.80 5.31
N ASN A 364 -6.99 -2.87 4.01
CA ASN A 364 -5.62 -3.13 3.56
C ASN A 364 -4.70 -1.94 3.87
N LEU A 365 -5.17 -0.69 3.80
CA LEU A 365 -4.42 0.49 4.25
C LEU A 365 -4.05 0.39 5.75
N GLN A 366 -5.00 0.03 6.62
CA GLN A 366 -4.75 -0.20 8.04
C GLN A 366 -3.74 -1.34 8.28
N ILE A 367 -3.83 -2.42 7.51
CA ILE A 367 -2.88 -3.55 7.56
C ILE A 367 -1.46 -3.12 7.17
N VAL A 368 -1.28 -2.40 6.05
CA VAL A 368 0.07 -1.99 5.61
C VAL A 368 0.72 -1.01 6.57
N ILE A 369 -0.05 -0.04 7.11
CA ILE A 369 0.45 0.92 8.10
C ILE A 369 0.95 0.18 9.35
N LYS A 370 0.16 -0.75 9.89
CA LYS A 370 0.53 -1.55 11.05
C LYS A 370 1.75 -2.42 10.81
N LYS A 371 1.74 -3.18 9.70
CA LYS A 371 2.85 -4.07 9.32
C LYS A 371 4.15 -3.28 9.14
N PHE A 372 4.10 -2.15 8.46
CA PHE A 372 5.24 -1.30 8.21
C PHE A 372 5.81 -0.67 9.49
N ALA A 373 4.96 -0.17 10.39
CA ALA A 373 5.41 0.32 11.70
C ALA A 373 6.03 -0.80 12.56
N LEU A 374 5.41 -1.99 12.60
CA LEU A 374 5.95 -3.15 13.34
C LEU A 374 7.31 -3.58 12.79
N GLU A 375 7.46 -3.71 11.47
CA GLU A 375 8.72 -4.13 10.84
C GLU A 375 9.81 -3.06 10.96
N TYR A 376 9.47 -1.76 10.91
CA TYR A 376 10.41 -0.69 11.25
C TYR A 376 10.91 -0.80 12.69
N ILE A 377 10.00 -0.93 13.67
CA ILE A 377 10.35 -1.03 15.11
C ILE A 377 11.26 -2.24 15.39
N LEU A 378 11.05 -3.35 14.70
CA LEU A 378 11.91 -4.54 14.82
C LEU A 378 13.28 -4.31 14.15
N LEU A 379 13.28 -3.83 12.91
CA LEU A 379 14.48 -3.60 12.11
C LEU A 379 15.46 -2.64 12.79
N VAL A 380 14.99 -1.52 13.36
CA VAL A 380 15.86 -0.56 14.04
C VAL A 380 16.51 -1.18 15.28
N LYS A 381 15.75 -1.95 16.07
CA LYS A 381 16.26 -2.68 17.26
C LYS A 381 17.30 -3.75 16.91
N GLU A 382 17.18 -4.37 15.74
CA GLU A 382 18.14 -5.38 15.25
C GLU A 382 19.38 -4.73 14.62
N THR A 383 19.22 -3.59 13.94
CA THR A 383 20.26 -2.99 13.10
C THR A 383 21.12 -1.94 13.81
N ILE A 384 20.56 -1.20 14.78
CA ILE A 384 21.22 -0.05 15.42
C ILE A 384 21.79 -0.47 16.80
N PRO A 385 23.12 -0.49 16.99
CA PRO A 385 23.72 -0.78 18.29
C PRO A 385 23.31 0.27 19.33
N ASN A 386 22.93 -0.18 20.54
CA ASN A 386 22.49 0.67 21.65
C ASN A 386 21.38 1.66 21.25
N TYR A 387 20.39 1.21 20.46
CA TYR A 387 19.26 2.02 20.01
C TYR A 387 18.47 2.63 21.18
N GLU A 388 18.58 3.96 21.32
CA GLU A 388 17.75 4.79 22.19
C GLU A 388 16.68 5.51 21.35
N PRO A 389 15.39 5.10 21.41
CA PRO A 389 14.32 5.74 20.66
C PRO A 389 13.95 7.10 21.25
N THR A 390 13.42 8.00 20.42
CA THR A 390 12.91 9.29 20.91
C THR A 390 11.68 9.08 21.80
N GLU A 391 11.81 9.22 23.12
CA GLU A 391 10.67 9.09 24.06
C GLU A 391 9.77 10.34 24.05
N LEU A 392 10.36 11.54 23.97
CA LEU A 392 9.66 12.82 23.88
C LEU A 392 10.22 13.62 22.71
N LYS A 393 9.33 14.16 21.88
CA LYS A 393 9.67 15.29 21.00
C LYS A 393 10.15 16.43 21.90
N GLN A 394 11.41 16.84 21.78
CA GLN A 394 11.84 18.10 22.36
C GLN A 394 11.00 19.20 21.72
N THR A 395 10.08 19.77 22.47
CA THR A 395 9.69 21.15 22.23
C THR A 395 10.97 21.96 22.34
N LYS A 396 11.54 22.38 21.19
CA LYS A 396 12.21 23.68 21.14
C LYS A 396 11.27 24.63 21.89
N PRO A 397 11.71 25.34 22.95
CA PRO A 397 10.83 26.26 23.65
C PRO A 397 10.19 27.13 22.59
N GLU A 398 8.87 27.36 22.69
CA GLU A 398 8.16 28.15 21.70
C GLU A 398 8.98 29.42 21.48
N LYS A 399 9.40 29.66 20.22
CA LYS A 399 9.91 30.98 19.86
C LYS A 399 8.69 31.89 19.98
N GLU A 400 8.54 32.48 21.16
CA GLU A 400 7.44 33.36 21.54
C GLU A 400 7.09 34.23 20.34
N THR A 401 5.89 34.02 19.81
CA THR A 401 5.50 34.34 18.43
C THR A 401 5.97 35.74 18.06
N ILE A 402 7.01 35.80 17.20
CA ILE A 402 7.95 36.93 16.97
C ILE A 402 7.46 38.20 17.66
N SER A 403 7.81 38.28 18.94
CA SER A 403 7.23 39.15 19.96
C SER A 403 6.25 40.19 19.41
N ASP A 404 4.94 39.93 19.56
CA ASP A 404 3.83 40.63 18.90
C ASP A 404 3.79 42.15 19.14
N PHE A 405 4.68 42.67 20.00
CA PHE A 405 4.93 44.09 20.15
C PHE A 405 5.40 44.75 18.85
N CYS A 406 4.93 45.98 18.64
CA CYS A 406 5.37 46.84 17.57
C CYS A 406 5.40 48.29 18.09
N PHE A 407 6.31 49.10 17.57
CA PHE A 407 6.42 50.50 17.94
C PHE A 407 5.75 51.37 16.88
N VAL A 408 5.06 52.44 17.31
CA VAL A 408 4.80 53.61 16.45
C VAL A 408 5.94 54.59 16.68
N TYR A 409 6.48 55.18 15.61
CA TYR A 409 7.56 56.15 15.68
C TYR A 409 7.25 57.44 14.91
N LEU A 410 7.90 58.51 15.34
CA LEU A 410 8.06 59.78 14.65
C LEU A 410 9.56 59.98 14.37
N MET A 411 9.94 60.08 13.10
CA MET A 411 11.28 60.51 12.67
C MET A 411 11.19 61.88 11.98
N HIS A 412 12.31 62.57 11.87
CA HIS A 412 12.45 63.88 11.23
C HIS A 412 13.61 63.86 10.23
N ASP A 413 13.43 64.42 9.03
CA ASP A 413 14.49 64.58 8.04
C ASP A 413 15.00 66.03 8.06
N THR A 414 16.12 66.24 8.76
CA THR A 414 16.75 67.55 8.96
C THR A 414 17.19 68.25 7.67
N SER A 415 17.20 67.54 6.52
CA SER A 415 17.49 68.14 5.21
C SER A 415 16.34 68.97 4.62
N ASN A 416 15.10 68.78 5.10
CA ASN A 416 13.90 69.40 4.53
C ASN A 416 12.80 69.74 5.55
N GLY A 417 12.92 69.33 6.82
CA GLY A 417 11.94 69.65 7.86
C GLY A 417 10.71 68.72 7.88
N TYR A 418 10.66 67.68 7.03
CA TYR A 418 9.52 66.78 6.97
C TYR A 418 9.65 65.63 7.97
N TYR A 419 8.50 65.18 8.45
CA TYR A 419 8.38 64.16 9.48
C TYR A 419 7.79 62.88 8.94
N LYS A 420 8.24 61.74 9.48
CA LYS A 420 7.79 60.40 9.11
C LYS A 420 7.07 59.75 10.28
N ILE A 421 5.80 59.40 10.07
CA ILE A 421 5.00 58.62 11.03
C ILE A 421 4.89 57.20 10.49
N GLY A 422 5.31 56.19 11.25
CA GLY A 422 5.25 54.79 10.80
C GLY A 422 5.41 53.78 11.93
N ILE A 423 5.47 52.49 11.59
CA ILE A 423 5.62 51.39 12.55
C ILE A 423 6.84 50.50 12.28
N SER A 424 7.43 49.94 13.34
CA SER A 424 8.54 48.97 13.26
C SER A 424 8.63 48.11 14.52
N ASN A 425 9.15 46.88 14.42
CA ASN A 425 9.50 46.06 15.58
C ASN A 425 10.85 46.48 16.21
N SER A 426 11.68 47.25 15.49
CA SER A 426 12.80 48.05 16.01
C SER A 426 12.88 49.38 15.25
N PRO A 427 12.50 50.50 15.88
CA PRO A 427 12.61 51.84 15.29
C PRO A 427 14.06 52.23 14.95
N GLU A 428 15.02 51.81 15.76
CA GLU A 428 16.45 52.15 15.68
C GLU A 428 17.12 51.47 14.48
N TYR A 429 16.76 50.21 14.20
CA TYR A 429 17.19 49.54 12.97
C TYR A 429 16.54 50.17 11.74
N ARG A 430 15.27 50.60 11.83
CA ARG A 430 14.57 51.29 10.74
C ARG A 430 15.17 52.66 10.44
N GLU A 431 15.56 53.40 11.48
CA GLU A 431 16.31 54.67 11.38
C GLU A 431 17.61 54.47 10.61
N ARG A 432 18.48 53.55 11.04
CA ARG A 432 19.75 53.22 10.35
C ARG A 432 19.56 52.80 8.89
N THR A 433 18.48 52.07 8.61
CA THR A 433 18.11 51.65 7.24
C THR A 433 17.76 52.87 6.38
N LEU A 434 17.06 53.86 6.93
CA LEU A 434 16.72 55.11 6.23
C LEU A 434 17.93 56.06 6.13
N GLN A 435 18.76 56.12 7.17
CA GLN A 435 20.04 56.86 7.17
C GLN A 435 21.02 56.37 6.10
N SER A 436 20.90 55.12 5.67
CA SER A 436 21.69 54.56 4.56
C SER A 436 21.32 55.15 3.19
N GLU A 437 20.12 55.72 3.04
CA GLU A 437 19.69 56.50 1.86
C GLU A 437 19.77 58.02 2.10
N LYS A 438 19.49 58.46 3.33
CA LYS A 438 19.44 59.87 3.76
C LYS A 438 19.96 60.03 5.20
N PRO A 439 21.25 60.31 5.42
CA PRO A 439 21.86 60.42 6.76
C PRO A 439 21.24 61.47 7.70
N THR A 440 20.41 62.39 7.17
CA THR A 440 19.73 63.47 7.89
C THR A 440 18.47 63.05 8.64
N ILE A 441 18.09 61.77 8.60
CA ILE A 441 16.90 61.23 9.26
C ILE A 441 17.22 60.85 10.72
N GLU A 442 16.49 61.43 11.67
CA GLU A 442 16.67 61.27 13.12
C GLU A 442 15.38 60.80 13.82
N MET A 443 15.51 59.98 14.87
CA MET A 443 14.41 59.57 15.75
C MET A 443 13.96 60.71 16.69
N ILE A 444 12.68 61.10 16.64
CA ILE A 444 12.10 62.11 17.53
C ILE A 444 11.33 61.49 18.70
N ALA A 445 10.56 60.43 18.43
CA ALA A 445 9.82 59.69 19.45
C ALA A 445 9.49 58.27 18.97
N SER A 446 9.41 57.30 19.89
CA SER A 446 8.74 56.03 19.58
C SER A 446 8.11 55.41 20.83
N LYS A 447 6.96 54.74 20.65
CA LYS A 447 6.19 54.11 21.72
C LYS A 447 5.93 52.64 21.42
N LYS A 448 6.27 51.77 22.37
CA LYS A 448 6.07 50.33 22.29
C LYS A 448 4.61 49.96 22.61
N PHE A 449 3.92 49.28 21.70
CA PHE A 449 2.61 48.68 21.93
C PHE A 449 2.73 47.17 22.03
N PRO A 450 1.92 46.47 22.86
CA PRO A 450 2.08 45.04 23.10
C PRO A 450 1.61 44.14 21.95
N ILE A 451 0.81 44.67 21.02
CA ILE A 451 0.26 43.95 19.86
C ILE A 451 0.36 44.86 18.64
N ARG A 452 0.91 44.35 17.53
CA ARG A 452 1.13 45.08 16.27
C ARG A 452 -0.13 45.78 15.75
N LYS A 453 -1.28 45.12 15.84
CA LYS A 453 -2.58 45.68 15.43
C LYS A 453 -2.96 46.97 16.19
N ILE A 454 -2.46 47.17 17.41
CA ILE A 454 -2.65 48.42 18.16
C ILE A 454 -1.77 49.51 17.56
N ALA A 455 -0.49 49.23 17.28
CA ALA A 455 0.41 50.17 16.61
C ALA A 455 -0.12 50.59 15.23
N GLU A 456 -0.61 49.63 14.42
CA GLU A 456 -1.28 49.89 13.14
C GLU A 456 -2.56 50.75 13.29
N SER A 457 -3.29 50.61 14.39
CA SER A 457 -4.48 51.42 14.66
C SER A 457 -4.13 52.86 15.08
N ILE A 458 -3.07 53.04 15.88
CA ILE A 458 -2.57 54.34 16.30
C ILE A 458 -1.89 55.09 15.15
N GLU A 459 -1.05 54.41 14.36
CA GLU A 459 -0.42 54.99 13.17
C GLU A 459 -1.48 55.45 12.16
N LYS A 460 -2.48 54.61 11.86
CA LYS A 460 -3.60 54.98 11.00
C LYS A 460 -4.40 56.16 11.55
N ALA A 461 -4.57 56.26 12.87
CA ALA A 461 -5.24 57.41 13.49
C ALA A 461 -4.43 58.70 13.27
N LEU A 462 -3.13 58.70 13.60
CA LEU A 462 -2.24 59.84 13.35
C LEU A 462 -2.20 60.24 11.87
N HIS A 463 -2.07 59.26 10.97
CA HIS A 463 -2.12 59.43 9.51
C HIS A 463 -3.46 60.01 8.99
N SER A 464 -4.54 59.87 9.76
CA SER A 464 -5.85 60.45 9.44
C SER A 464 -5.97 61.87 9.99
N THR A 465 -5.56 62.08 11.25
CA THR A 465 -5.50 63.40 11.90
C THR A 465 -4.65 64.40 11.13
N TYR A 466 -3.49 63.98 10.62
CA TYR A 466 -2.59 64.83 9.84
C TYR A 466 -2.70 64.60 8.32
N SER A 467 -3.84 64.08 7.84
CA SER A 467 -4.03 63.74 6.42
C SER A 467 -3.91 64.95 5.48
N GLU A 468 -4.37 66.13 5.90
CA GLU A 468 -4.21 67.39 5.15
C GLU A 468 -2.75 67.87 5.07
N LYS A 469 -1.90 67.40 5.98
CA LYS A 469 -0.46 67.71 6.07
C LYS A 469 0.42 66.62 5.45
N ARG A 470 -0.19 65.61 4.81
CA ARG A 470 0.53 64.48 4.19
C ARG A 470 1.12 64.89 2.84
N LEU A 471 2.42 64.66 2.68
CA LEU A 471 3.13 64.91 1.43
C LEU A 471 3.10 63.69 0.50
N ARG A 472 3.83 62.62 0.86
CA ARG A 472 3.92 61.39 0.05
C ARG A 472 4.12 60.16 0.92
N GLY A 473 3.13 59.26 0.91
CA GLY A 473 3.15 58.02 1.70
C GLY A 473 3.08 58.29 3.20
N GLU A 474 4.18 58.01 3.90
CA GLU A 474 4.33 58.11 5.36
C GLU A 474 4.98 59.45 5.81
N TRP A 475 5.21 60.39 4.89
CA TRP A 475 5.84 61.69 5.15
C TRP A 475 4.83 62.84 5.22
N PHE A 476 5.05 63.76 6.16
CA PHE A 476 4.15 64.86 6.55
C PHE A 476 4.92 66.17 6.78
N GLU A 477 4.28 67.30 6.48
CA GLU A 477 4.74 68.65 6.79
C GLU A 477 4.09 69.12 8.10
N LEU A 478 4.78 68.93 9.22
CA LEU A 478 4.25 69.15 10.57
C LEU A 478 4.81 70.43 11.18
N SER A 479 3.97 71.18 11.89
CA SER A 479 4.40 72.30 12.74
C SER A 479 4.82 71.80 14.12
N ASP A 480 5.56 72.62 14.88
CA ASP A 480 6.01 72.29 16.24
C ASP A 480 4.86 71.84 17.16
N ASN A 481 3.69 72.46 17.03
CA ASN A 481 2.48 72.09 17.78
C ASN A 481 1.95 70.69 17.41
N ASP A 482 2.06 70.28 16.14
CA ASP A 482 1.71 68.92 15.72
C ASP A 482 2.72 67.91 16.26
N VAL A 483 4.01 68.26 16.22
CA VAL A 483 5.12 67.42 16.71
C VAL A 483 5.00 67.18 18.21
N GLU A 484 4.72 68.21 19.01
CA GLU A 484 4.48 68.04 20.46
C GLU A 484 3.19 67.24 20.74
N HIS A 485 2.11 67.43 19.98
CA HIS A 485 0.91 66.60 20.13
C HIS A 485 1.16 65.11 19.80
N ILE A 486 1.97 64.81 18.79
CA ILE A 486 2.40 63.44 18.49
C ILE A 486 3.33 62.90 19.59
N LYS A 487 4.29 63.69 20.08
CA LYS A 487 5.13 63.31 21.22
C LYS A 487 4.29 62.96 22.45
N GLU A 488 3.28 63.77 22.79
CA GLU A 488 2.37 63.48 23.91
C GLU A 488 1.58 62.18 23.68
N THR A 489 1.09 61.96 22.45
CA THR A 489 0.41 60.71 22.06
C THR A 489 1.35 59.48 22.15
N LEU A 490 2.65 59.70 21.97
CA LEU A 490 3.71 58.69 22.02
C LEU A 490 4.50 58.65 23.35
N LYS A 491 3.99 59.27 24.43
CA LYS A 491 4.38 58.96 25.82
C LYS A 491 3.52 57.81 26.34
#